data_AF-A0A3M6TI35-F1
#
_entry.id   AF-A0A3M6TI35-F1
#
_cell.length_a   1.000
_cell.length_b   1.000
_cell.length_c   1.000
_cell.angle_alpha   90.00
_cell.angle_beta   90.00
_cell.angle_gamma   90.00
#
_symmetry.space_group_name_H-M   'P 1'
#
loop_
_entity.id
_entity.type
_entity.pdbx_description
1 polymer ?
#
loop_
_entity_poly.entity_id
_entity_poly.type
_entity_poly.pdbx_seq_one_letter_code
_entity_poly.pdbx_strand_id
1 'polypeptide(L)'
;MDAGSHSPEKEIEDVKLLVESLEYQKDDSSQQQQALKVLAEILSKNKRAQDYLCSSNGMEYVLSLCKTMTSPTVVQSALYTLAMAAEGNDFCQRVLTNKSVFNVLRCNLQAKNIKAAMTSAFLVMTICTQ
;
A
#
# COMPACT_ATOMS: atom_id res chain seq x y z
N MET A 1 -13.51 -16.21 -25.14
CA MET A 1 -12.28 -15.77 -24.46
C MET A 1 -12.59 -15.80 -22.99
N ASP A 2 -11.89 -16.68 -22.29
CA ASP A 2 -12.24 -17.15 -20.95
C ASP A 2 -11.98 -16.05 -19.93
N ALA A 3 -13.03 -15.37 -19.47
CA ALA A 3 -12.96 -14.48 -18.32
C ALA A 3 -12.91 -15.38 -17.09
N GLY A 4 -11.72 -15.89 -16.78
CA GLY A 4 -11.47 -16.70 -15.59
C GLY A 4 -12.06 -15.99 -14.38
N SER A 5 -13.10 -16.58 -13.79
CA SER A 5 -13.84 -16.02 -12.66
C SER A 5 -12.89 -15.65 -11.52
N HIS A 6 -12.49 -14.38 -11.44
CA HIS A 6 -11.79 -13.84 -10.27
C HIS A 6 -12.86 -13.65 -9.20
N SER A 7 -13.03 -14.65 -8.35
CA SER A 7 -13.88 -14.48 -7.18
C SER A 7 -13.18 -13.47 -6.24
N PRO A 8 -13.94 -12.58 -5.58
CA PRO A 8 -13.36 -11.66 -4.60
C PRO A 8 -12.59 -12.35 -3.47
N GLU A 9 -12.86 -13.64 -3.22
CA GLU A 9 -12.18 -14.46 -2.22
C GLU A 9 -10.76 -14.84 -2.65
N LYS A 10 -10.56 -15.15 -3.93
CA LYS A 10 -9.25 -15.46 -4.48
C LYS A 10 -8.31 -14.26 -4.37
N GLU A 11 -8.80 -13.06 -4.68
CA GLU A 11 -7.99 -11.84 -4.60
C GLU A 11 -7.59 -11.50 -3.15
N ILE A 12 -8.38 -11.89 -2.15
CA ILE A 12 -7.99 -11.75 -0.73
C ILE A 12 -6.87 -12.74 -0.37
N GLU A 13 -6.94 -13.97 -0.86
CA GLU A 13 -5.87 -14.96 -0.69
C GLU A 13 -4.56 -14.50 -1.36
N ASP A 14 -4.66 -13.94 -2.57
CA ASP A 14 -3.52 -13.34 -3.27
C ASP A 14 -2.90 -12.18 -2.47
N VAL A 15 -3.73 -11.30 -1.88
CA VAL A 15 -3.26 -10.22 -0.98
C VAL A 15 -2.49 -10.79 0.22
N LYS A 16 -3.02 -11.84 0.86
CA LYS A 16 -2.36 -12.49 2.00
C LYS A 16 -0.99 -13.04 1.60
N LEU A 17 -0.93 -13.81 0.50
CA LEU A 17 0.32 -14.39 0.01
C LEU A 17 1.33 -13.31 -0.40
N LEU A 18 0.89 -12.21 -1.00
CA LEU A 18 1.76 -11.09 -1.35
C LEU A 18 2.33 -10.41 -0.11
N VAL A 19 1.52 -10.14 0.91
CA VAL A 19 2.01 -9.57 2.19
C VAL A 19 3.03 -10.51 2.84
N GLU A 20 2.72 -11.81 2.95
CA GLU A 20 3.66 -12.81 3.46
C GLU A 20 4.95 -12.82 2.64
N SER A 21 4.87 -12.78 1.30
CA SER A 21 6.07 -12.77 0.45
C SER A 21 6.97 -11.56 0.70
N LEU A 22 6.39 -10.38 0.96
CA LEU A 22 7.16 -9.17 1.26
C LEU A 22 7.94 -9.31 2.57
N GLU A 23 7.44 -10.08 3.54
CA GLU A 23 8.13 -10.36 4.80
C GLU A 23 9.35 -11.26 4.64
N TYR A 24 9.37 -12.13 3.62
CA TYR A 24 10.50 -13.01 3.32
C TYR A 24 11.52 -12.37 2.35
N GLN A 25 11.12 -11.35 1.58
CA GLN A 25 11.96 -10.68 0.58
C GLN A 25 12.78 -9.49 1.12
N LYS A 26 13.19 -9.51 2.40
CA LYS A 26 13.80 -8.34 3.07
C LYS A 26 15.05 -7.76 2.38
N ASP A 27 15.78 -8.59 1.65
CA ASP A 27 17.04 -8.22 0.99
C ASP A 27 16.91 -8.03 -0.54
N ASP A 28 15.70 -8.16 -1.11
CA ASP A 28 15.46 -8.00 -2.56
C ASP A 28 14.47 -6.86 -2.84
N SER A 29 15.01 -5.66 -3.01
CA SER A 29 14.21 -4.47 -3.34
C SER A 29 13.43 -4.58 -4.66
N SER A 30 13.89 -5.38 -5.63
CA SER A 30 13.21 -5.55 -6.91
C SER A 30 11.94 -6.37 -6.74
N GLN A 31 12.05 -7.50 -6.04
CA GLN A 31 10.90 -8.35 -5.72
C GLN A 31 9.91 -7.63 -4.81
N GLN A 32 10.40 -6.92 -3.79
CA GLN A 32 9.54 -6.11 -2.92
C GLN A 32 8.75 -5.07 -3.71
N GLN A 33 9.42 -4.35 -4.62
CA GLN A 33 8.75 -3.36 -5.46
C GLN A 33 7.68 -4.03 -6.34
N GLN A 34 7.98 -5.18 -6.93
CA GLN A 34 7.03 -5.88 -7.79
C GLN A 34 5.82 -6.39 -7.02
N ALA A 35 6.02 -7.02 -5.86
CA ALA A 35 4.93 -7.48 -5.00
C ALA A 35 4.03 -6.32 -4.54
N LEU A 36 4.61 -5.16 -4.18
CA LEU A 36 3.84 -3.96 -3.83
C LEU A 36 3.00 -3.43 -5.01
N LYS A 37 3.52 -3.49 -6.24
CA LYS A 37 2.77 -3.09 -7.45
C LYS A 37 1.59 -4.02 -7.72
N VAL A 38 1.79 -5.33 -7.63
CA VAL A 38 0.71 -6.30 -7.80
C VAL A 38 -0.35 -6.11 -6.71
N LEU A 39 0.09 -5.92 -5.46
CA LEU A 39 -0.79 -5.64 -4.35
C LEU A 39 -1.62 -4.36 -4.59
N ALA A 40 -0.98 -3.27 -5.02
CA ALA A 40 -1.66 -2.02 -5.36
C ALA A 40 -2.71 -2.20 -6.49
N GLU A 41 -2.40 -3.00 -7.50
CA GLU A 41 -3.34 -3.30 -8.59
C GLU A 41 -4.60 -4.01 -8.10
N ILE A 42 -4.46 -5.01 -7.22
CA ILE A 42 -5.60 -5.73 -6.64
C ILE A 42 -6.46 -4.76 -5.81
N LEU A 43 -5.83 -3.97 -4.94
CA LEU A 43 -6.52 -3.02 -4.05
C LEU A 43 -7.30 -1.96 -4.83
N SER A 44 -6.79 -1.52 -5.98
CA SER A 44 -7.47 -0.51 -6.82
C SER A 44 -8.80 -1.00 -7.42
N LYS A 45 -9.05 -2.31 -7.42
CA LYS A 45 -10.22 -2.93 -8.08
C LYS A 45 -11.15 -3.64 -7.12
N ASN A 46 -10.71 -3.96 -5.90
CA ASN A 46 -11.47 -4.78 -4.96
C ASN A 46 -11.53 -4.17 -3.55
N LYS A 47 -12.71 -3.67 -3.19
CA LYS A 47 -12.97 -3.09 -1.87
C LYS A 47 -12.85 -4.07 -0.71
N ARG A 48 -13.17 -5.35 -0.90
CA ARG A 48 -12.98 -6.37 0.14
C ARG A 48 -11.50 -6.67 0.38
N ALA A 49 -10.67 -6.64 -0.67
CA ALA A 49 -9.22 -6.74 -0.54
C ALA A 49 -8.64 -5.53 0.21
N GLN A 50 -9.16 -4.32 -0.05
CA GLN A 50 -8.83 -3.13 0.75
C GLN A 50 -9.19 -3.35 2.23
N ASP A 51 -10.44 -3.72 2.52
CA ASP A 51 -10.91 -3.96 3.89
C ASP A 51 -10.06 -5.02 4.62
N TYR A 52 -9.68 -6.10 3.93
CA TYR A 52 -8.81 -7.15 4.46
C TYR A 52 -7.41 -6.61 4.81
N LEU A 53 -6.78 -5.86 3.91
CA LEU A 53 -5.45 -5.29 4.19
C LEU A 53 -5.51 -4.32 5.38
N CYS A 54 -6.54 -3.48 5.45
CA CYS A 54 -6.72 -2.47 6.50
C CYS A 54 -7.12 -3.05 7.86
N SER A 55 -7.74 -4.23 7.89
CA SER A 55 -8.09 -4.95 9.13
C SER A 55 -7.03 -5.94 9.59
N SER A 56 -5.99 -6.18 8.77
CA SER A 56 -4.88 -7.08 9.09
C SER A 56 -3.60 -6.32 9.43
N ASN A 57 -2.59 -7.05 9.94
CA ASN A 57 -1.26 -6.49 10.17
C ASN A 57 -0.51 -6.13 8.87
N GLY A 58 -1.05 -6.51 7.69
CA GLY A 58 -0.45 -6.20 6.40
C GLY A 58 -0.32 -4.70 6.16
N MET A 59 -1.29 -3.89 6.60
CA MET A 59 -1.18 -2.43 6.50
C MET A 59 -0.02 -1.87 7.34
N GLU A 60 0.14 -2.34 8.57
CA GLU A 60 1.24 -1.90 9.45
C GLU A 60 2.59 -2.30 8.86
N TYR A 61 2.67 -3.48 8.25
CA TYR A 61 3.86 -3.95 7.57
C TYR A 61 4.22 -3.05 6.37
N VAL A 62 3.26 -2.76 5.48
CA VAL A 62 3.50 -1.85 4.33
C VAL A 62 3.90 -0.45 4.80
N LEU A 63 3.29 0.06 5.88
CA LEU A 63 3.70 1.33 6.48
C LEU A 63 5.12 1.27 7.06
N SER A 64 5.54 0.13 7.60
CA SER A 64 6.89 -0.07 8.11
C SER A 64 7.94 0.03 7.00
N LEU A 65 7.65 -0.46 5.78
CA LEU A 65 8.54 -0.35 4.63
C LEU A 65 8.83 1.12 4.28
N CYS A 66 7.84 2.00 4.43
CA CYS A 66 8.02 3.44 4.21
C CYS A 66 8.97 4.09 5.23
N LYS A 67 9.19 3.45 6.40
CA LYS A 67 10.05 3.94 7.48
C LYS A 67 11.46 3.35 7.42
N THR A 68 11.58 2.09 7.05
CA THR A 68 12.80 1.29 7.21
C THR A 68 13.59 1.13 5.92
N MET A 69 12.95 1.22 4.75
CA MET A 69 13.62 0.98 3.48
C MET A 69 14.43 2.20 3.02
N THR A 70 15.66 1.96 2.59
CA THR A 70 16.52 2.97 1.95
C THR A 70 16.23 3.10 0.45
N SER A 71 15.68 2.05 -0.16
CA SER A 71 15.35 2.00 -1.58
C SER A 71 14.21 2.98 -1.92
N PRO A 72 14.47 4.04 -2.70
CA PRO A 72 13.47 5.06 -3.01
C PRO A 72 12.27 4.51 -3.81
N THR A 73 12.48 3.46 -4.59
CA THR A 73 11.44 2.82 -5.41
C THR A 73 10.52 1.95 -4.58
N VAL A 74 11.04 1.24 -3.57
CA VAL A 74 10.23 0.44 -2.63
C VAL A 74 9.36 1.37 -1.78
N VAL A 75 9.93 2.46 -1.26
CA VAL A 75 9.18 3.46 -0.48
C VAL A 75 8.06 4.06 -1.32
N GLN A 76 8.34 4.44 -2.58
CA GLN A 76 7.32 4.96 -3.49
C GLN A 76 6.19 3.94 -3.71
N SER A 77 6.53 2.68 -4.01
CA SER A 77 5.54 1.63 -4.24
C SER A 77 4.70 1.37 -2.98
N ALA A 78 5.31 1.36 -1.79
CA ALA A 78 4.58 1.17 -0.54
C ALA A 78 3.59 2.32 -0.26
N LEU A 79 4.01 3.57 -0.45
CA LEU A 79 3.11 4.74 -0.35
C LEU A 79 1.94 4.64 -1.34
N TYR A 80 2.21 4.20 -2.57
CA TYR A 80 1.18 4.01 -3.59
C TYR A 80 0.20 2.88 -3.22
N THR A 81 0.71 1.76 -2.71
CA THR A 81 -0.12 0.65 -2.20
C THR A 81 -1.07 1.12 -1.09
N LEU A 82 -0.59 1.94 -0.15
CA LEU A 82 -1.44 2.52 0.91
C LEU A 82 -2.51 3.46 0.34
N ALA A 83 -2.20 4.21 -0.73
CA ALA A 83 -3.19 5.05 -1.39
C ALA A 83 -4.27 4.21 -2.06
N MET A 84 -3.90 3.14 -2.78
CA MET A 84 -4.88 2.21 -3.38
C MET A 84 -5.71 1.47 -2.33
N ALA A 85 -5.17 1.23 -1.13
CA ALA A 85 -5.95 0.68 -0.03
C ALA A 85 -7.05 1.65 0.44
N ALA A 86 -6.79 2.96 0.40
CA ALA A 86 -7.69 3.99 0.89
C ALA A 86 -8.68 4.52 -0.16
N GLU A 87 -8.33 4.44 -1.45
CA GLU A 87 -9.10 5.09 -2.51
C GLU A 87 -10.55 4.58 -2.58
N GLY A 88 -11.50 5.49 -2.38
CA GLY A 88 -12.94 5.16 -2.34
C GLY A 88 -13.37 4.28 -1.15
N ASN A 89 -12.54 4.18 -0.12
CA ASN A 89 -12.77 3.33 1.04
C ASN A 89 -12.67 4.07 2.38
N ASP A 90 -13.81 4.54 2.86
CA ASP A 90 -13.96 5.27 4.11
C ASP A 90 -13.45 4.53 5.35
N PHE A 91 -13.48 3.19 5.34
CA PHE A 91 -12.92 2.40 6.42
C PHE A 91 -11.39 2.53 6.44
N CYS A 92 -10.75 2.23 5.31
CA CYS A 92 -9.31 2.35 5.16
C CYS A 92 -8.80 3.79 5.32
N GLN A 93 -9.52 4.79 4.82
CA GLN A 93 -9.20 6.20 5.03
C GLN A 93 -9.19 6.56 6.53
N ARG A 94 -10.17 6.08 7.31
CA ARG A 94 -10.20 6.30 8.76
C ARG A 94 -9.04 5.60 9.47
N VAL A 95 -8.70 4.38 9.08
CA VAL A 95 -7.55 3.65 9.65
C VAL A 95 -6.24 4.39 9.37
N LEU A 96 -6.07 4.91 8.15
CA LEU A 96 -4.85 5.60 7.72
C LEU A 96 -4.76 7.06 8.19
N THR A 97 -5.88 7.67 8.59
CA THR A 97 -5.90 9.03 9.18
C THR A 97 -5.45 9.00 10.64
N ASN A 98 -4.17 8.71 10.88
CA ASN A 98 -3.58 8.69 12.21
C ASN A 98 -2.18 9.32 12.25
N LYS A 99 -1.73 9.71 13.45
CA LYS A 99 -0.47 10.43 13.67
C LYS A 99 0.77 9.70 13.13
N SER A 100 0.81 8.37 13.20
CA SER A 100 1.94 7.56 12.72
C SER A 100 2.09 7.70 11.20
N VAL A 101 0.97 7.64 10.48
CA VAL A 101 0.94 7.79 9.01
C VAL A 101 1.32 9.22 8.61
N PHE A 102 0.76 10.24 9.24
CA PHE A 102 1.12 11.64 8.95
C PHE A 102 2.60 11.95 9.20
N ASN A 103 3.23 11.31 10.19
CA ASN A 103 4.68 11.44 10.39
C ASN A 103 5.48 10.87 9.22
N VAL A 104 5.09 9.70 8.69
CA VAL A 104 5.73 9.11 7.49
C VAL A 104 5.55 10.01 6.27
N LEU A 105 4.33 10.50 6.07
CA LEU A 105 4.00 11.41 4.97
C LEU A 105 4.83 12.69 5.04
N ARG A 106 4.92 13.32 6.21
CA ARG A 106 5.74 14.52 6.43
C ARG A 106 7.21 14.28 6.08
N CYS A 107 7.79 13.16 6.52
CA CYS A 107 9.18 12.82 6.21
C CYS A 107 9.41 12.67 4.70
N ASN A 108 8.50 11.99 3.99
CA ASN A 108 8.63 11.77 2.54
C ASN A 108 8.35 13.04 1.72
N LEU A 109 7.42 13.89 2.15
CA LEU A 109 7.15 15.21 1.54
C LEU A 109 8.35 16.16 1.64
N GLN A 110 9.15 16.04 2.70
CA GLN A 110 10.35 16.84 2.92
C GLN A 110 11.61 16.23 2.29
N ALA A 111 11.52 15.02 1.74
CA ALA A 111 12.65 14.33 1.15
C ALA A 111 12.99 14.88 -0.25
N LYS A 112 14.25 14.72 -0.68
CA LYS A 112 14.71 15.10 -2.04
C LYS A 112 14.13 14.20 -3.15
N ASN A 113 13.47 13.10 -2.79
CA ASN A 113 12.85 12.20 -3.75
C ASN A 113 11.46 12.74 -4.16
N ILE A 114 11.42 13.42 -5.31
CA ILE A 114 10.20 14.01 -5.88
C ILE A 114 9.10 12.96 -6.05
N LYS A 115 9.42 11.73 -6.48
CA LYS A 115 8.41 10.70 -6.71
C LYS A 115 7.75 10.24 -5.41
N ALA A 116 8.53 10.04 -4.36
CA ALA A 116 7.99 9.70 -3.04
C ALA A 116 7.19 10.87 -2.45
N ALA A 117 7.64 12.12 -2.64
CA ALA A 117 6.91 13.32 -2.22
C ALA A 117 5.56 13.44 -2.94
N MET A 118 5.53 13.29 -4.26
CA MET A 118 4.28 13.30 -5.05
C MET A 118 3.33 12.17 -4.62
N THR A 119 3.85 10.96 -4.41
CA THR A 119 3.04 9.82 -3.96
C THR A 119 2.51 10.03 -2.54
N SER A 120 3.30 10.68 -1.66
CA SER A 120 2.85 11.07 -0.33
C SER A 120 1.75 12.12 -0.39
N ALA A 121 1.88 13.13 -1.26
CA ALA A 121 0.84 14.13 -1.47
C ALA A 121 -0.45 13.48 -2.00
N PHE A 122 -0.32 12.52 -2.93
CA PHE A 122 -1.46 11.74 -3.40
C PHE A 122 -2.13 10.98 -2.26
N LEU A 123 -1.37 10.24 -1.44
CA LEU A 123 -1.91 9.54 -0.26
C LEU A 123 -2.59 10.49 0.72
N VAL A 124 -2.04 11.68 0.99
CA VAL A 124 -2.68 12.71 1.81
C VAL A 124 -4.05 13.09 1.22
N MET A 125 -4.12 13.34 -0.08
CA MET A 125 -5.39 13.67 -0.73
C MET A 125 -6.38 12.52 -0.58
N THR A 126 -5.96 11.28 -0.84
CA THR A 126 -6.82 10.11 -0.78
C THR A 126 -7.42 9.86 0.61
N ILE A 127 -6.66 10.10 1.69
CA ILE A 127 -7.15 9.87 3.06
C ILE A 127 -7.90 11.06 3.67
N CYS A 128 -7.71 12.26 3.14
CA CYS A 128 -8.29 13.50 3.68
C CYS A 128 -9.49 14.05 2.90
N THR A 129 -9.73 13.63 1.66
CA THR A 129 -10.93 14.03 0.92
C THR A 129 -12.11 13.15 1.33
N GLN A 130 -13.03 13.73 2.12
CA GLN A 130 -14.37 13.20 2.39
C GLN A 130 -15.40 13.99 1.61
#